data_AF-A0A832KFV8-F1
#
_entry.id   AF-A0A832KFV8-F1
#
_cell.length_a   1.000
_cell.length_b   1.000
_cell.length_c   1.000
_cell.angle_alpha   90.00
_cell.angle_beta   90.00
_cell.angle_gamma   90.00
#
_symmetry.space_group_name_H-M   'P 1'
#
loop_
_entity.id
_entity.type
_entity.pdbx_description
1 polymer ?
#
loop_
_entity_poly.entity_id
_entity_poly.type
_entity_poly.pdbx_seq_one_letter_code
_entity_poly.pdbx_strand_id
1 'polypeptide(L)'
;RLAKQAEKFNRPVVCFIDTPGAYPGLGSEERGIGEAIAQNLKEFSTLKTPVLCFIIGEGGSGGALGIGVGDKLYMLENAVYSVITPEGFASILLRDPSKAKEAAEAMKMTATNLKEFGVIHDIIPERSPEETALLIKETIIRDLDVLCSKPVDNLVRYRIRKIRGIGEVSGGKEWWNPLLEVFKQTESLR
;
A
#
# COMPACT_ATOMS: atom_id res chain seq x y z
N ARG A 1 7.27 -5.47 16.54
CA ARG A 1 8.01 -5.05 17.77
C ARG A 1 8.02 -3.52 17.99
N LEU A 2 8.63 -2.72 17.12
CA LEU A 2 8.76 -1.26 17.33
C LEU A 2 7.40 -0.55 17.45
N ALA A 3 6.44 -0.91 16.60
CA ALA A 3 5.07 -0.39 16.67
C ALA A 3 4.41 -0.65 18.04
N LYS A 4 4.64 -1.82 18.66
CA LYS A 4 4.16 -2.13 20.02
C LYS A 4 4.85 -1.33 21.10
N GLN A 5 6.14 -1.02 20.93
CA GLN A 5 6.85 -0.10 21.82
C GLN A 5 6.32 1.33 21.67
N ALA A 6 5.99 1.75 20.45
CA ALA A 6 5.39 3.05 20.21
C ALA A 6 4.02 3.15 20.91
N GLU A 7 3.16 2.14 20.71
CA GLU A 7 1.87 1.97 21.40
C GLU A 7 2.01 2.04 22.94
N LYS A 8 2.94 1.28 23.52
CA LYS A 8 3.18 1.25 24.98
C LYS A 8 3.46 2.64 25.58
N PHE A 9 4.12 3.51 24.81
CA PHE A 9 4.54 4.84 25.25
C PHE A 9 3.72 5.95 24.58
N ASN A 10 2.58 5.63 23.98
CA ASN A 10 1.69 6.58 23.30
C ASN A 10 2.40 7.44 22.24
N ARG A 11 3.36 6.86 21.52
CA ARG A 11 4.09 7.53 20.44
C ARG A 11 3.49 7.16 19.09
N PRO A 12 3.21 8.15 18.22
CA PRO A 12 2.80 7.87 16.84
C PRO A 12 3.84 7.04 16.09
N VAL A 13 3.38 6.27 15.10
CA VAL A 13 4.21 5.49 14.19
C VAL A 13 4.15 6.12 12.80
N VAL A 14 5.30 6.36 12.21
CA VAL A 14 5.42 6.75 10.80
C VAL A 14 6.18 5.66 10.06
N CYS A 15 5.58 5.12 9.00
CA CYS A 15 6.15 4.07 8.16
C CYS A 15 6.50 4.63 6.79
N PHE A 16 7.74 4.41 6.38
CA PHE A 16 8.20 4.66 5.01
C PHE A 16 8.33 3.33 4.29
N ILE A 17 7.72 3.24 3.12
CA ILE A 17 7.60 2.02 2.33
C ILE A 17 8.36 2.23 1.03
N ASP A 18 9.40 1.44 0.86
CA ASP A 18 10.20 1.36 -0.35
C ASP A 18 10.78 -0.06 -0.43
N THR A 19 10.07 -0.94 -1.13
CA THR A 19 10.40 -2.35 -1.23
C THR A 19 9.83 -2.95 -2.52
N PRO A 20 10.61 -3.77 -3.25
CA PRO A 20 10.09 -4.55 -4.38
C PRO A 20 9.19 -5.69 -3.92
N GLY A 21 9.18 -6.00 -2.62
CA GLY A 21 8.40 -7.08 -2.04
C GLY A 21 9.13 -7.78 -0.90
N ALA A 22 8.40 -8.70 -0.25
CA ALA A 22 8.98 -9.57 0.76
C ALA A 22 10.02 -10.50 0.11
N TYR A 23 11.18 -10.68 0.74
CA TYR A 23 12.29 -11.44 0.15
C TYR A 23 11.92 -12.91 -0.09
N PRO A 24 11.84 -13.39 -1.35
CA PRO A 24 11.32 -14.71 -1.69
C PRO A 24 12.43 -15.78 -1.65
N GLY A 25 13.03 -15.98 -0.47
CA GLY A 25 14.11 -16.95 -0.27
C GLY A 25 13.69 -18.15 0.57
N LEU A 26 14.35 -19.30 0.38
CA LEU A 26 14.06 -20.52 1.15
C LEU A 26 14.07 -20.28 2.67
N GLY A 27 15.10 -19.58 3.18
CA GLY A 27 15.16 -19.27 4.60
C GLY A 27 14.05 -18.31 5.07
N SER A 28 13.48 -17.48 4.20
CA SER A 28 12.30 -16.66 4.54
C SER A 28 11.07 -17.54 4.73
N GLU A 29 10.88 -18.52 3.84
CA GLU A 29 9.78 -19.48 3.94
C GLU A 29 9.91 -20.35 5.20
N GLU A 30 11.10 -20.90 5.47
CA GLU A 30 11.38 -21.70 6.67
C GLU A 30 11.13 -20.94 7.98
N ARG A 31 11.29 -19.60 7.95
CA ARG A 31 11.03 -18.71 9.10
C ARG A 31 9.62 -18.12 9.10
N GLY A 32 8.75 -18.54 8.18
CA GLY A 32 7.34 -18.15 8.17
C GLY A 32 7.11 -16.70 7.72
N ILE A 33 7.69 -16.26 6.60
CA ILE A 33 7.48 -14.89 6.10
C ILE A 33 6.00 -14.52 5.91
N GLY A 34 5.17 -15.47 5.47
CA GLY A 34 3.72 -15.28 5.38
C GLY A 34 3.06 -15.05 6.75
N GLU A 35 3.50 -15.78 7.78
CA GLU A 35 3.03 -15.60 9.17
C GLU A 35 3.48 -14.24 9.73
N ALA A 36 4.73 -13.85 9.49
CA ALA A 36 5.25 -12.56 9.92
C ALA A 36 4.47 -11.38 9.29
N ILE A 37 4.13 -11.47 8.00
CA ILE A 37 3.29 -10.47 7.31
C ILE A 37 1.89 -10.48 7.93
N ALA A 38 1.23 -11.64 8.01
CA ALA A 38 -0.13 -11.75 8.55
C ALA A 38 -0.24 -11.25 9.99
N GLN A 39 0.77 -11.54 10.83
CA GLN A 39 0.86 -11.04 12.20
C GLN A 39 0.94 -9.51 12.20
N ASN A 40 1.79 -8.91 11.36
CA ASN A 40 1.85 -7.45 11.27
C ASN A 40 0.52 -6.85 10.79
N LEU A 41 -0.14 -7.42 9.78
CA LEU A 41 -1.45 -6.93 9.32
C LEU A 41 -2.47 -6.90 10.47
N LYS A 42 -2.53 -7.98 11.25
CA LYS A 42 -3.37 -8.06 12.44
C LYS A 42 -3.00 -6.99 13.46
N GLU A 43 -1.73 -6.90 13.84
CA GLU A 43 -1.30 -5.99 14.90
C GLU A 43 -1.48 -4.51 14.52
N PHE A 44 -1.12 -4.13 13.30
CA PHE A 44 -1.29 -2.76 12.81
C PHE A 44 -2.77 -2.37 12.67
N SER A 45 -3.65 -3.30 12.29
CA SER A 45 -5.09 -3.03 12.19
C SER A 45 -5.73 -2.61 13.53
N THR A 46 -5.16 -3.05 14.65
CA THR A 46 -5.68 -2.80 16.01
C THR A 46 -4.78 -1.93 16.88
N LEU A 47 -3.69 -1.38 16.34
CA LEU A 47 -2.70 -0.62 17.10
C LEU A 47 -3.32 0.64 17.74
N LYS A 48 -3.14 0.81 19.04
CA LYS A 48 -3.74 1.87 19.87
C LYS A 48 -2.93 3.17 19.89
N THR A 49 -2.38 3.55 18.74
CA THR A 49 -1.67 4.81 18.53
C THR A 49 -1.83 5.26 17.08
N PRO A 50 -1.66 6.55 16.74
CA PRO A 50 -1.71 7.01 15.35
C PRO A 50 -0.63 6.35 14.49
N VAL A 51 -1.00 5.96 13.27
CA VAL A 51 -0.10 5.36 12.27
C VAL A 51 -0.26 6.07 10.93
N LEU A 52 0.83 6.65 10.43
CA LEU A 52 0.90 7.25 9.10
C LEU A 52 1.84 6.42 8.23
N CYS A 53 1.44 6.12 7.00
CA CYS A 53 2.22 5.36 6.04
C CYS A 53 2.49 6.20 4.80
N PHE A 54 3.72 6.15 4.28
CA PHE A 54 4.16 6.85 3.08
C PHE A 54 4.86 5.86 2.16
N ILE A 55 4.40 5.73 0.92
CA ILE A 55 5.11 5.00 -0.13
C ILE A 55 6.01 5.99 -0.84
N ILE A 56 7.32 5.81 -0.68
CA ILE A 56 8.35 6.76 -1.14
C ILE A 56 9.17 6.23 -2.31
N GLY A 57 8.88 5.02 -2.76
CA GLY A 57 9.48 4.39 -3.92
C GLY A 57 8.58 3.24 -4.37
N GLU A 58 9.02 2.00 -4.15
CA GLU A 58 8.21 0.83 -4.50
C GLU A 58 7.34 0.32 -3.35
N GLY A 59 6.06 0.07 -3.65
CA GLY A 59 5.10 -0.63 -2.80
C GLY A 59 4.91 -2.05 -3.30
N GLY A 60 5.84 -2.95 -3.00
CA GLY A 60 5.77 -4.35 -3.43
C GLY A 60 4.87 -5.22 -2.56
N SER A 61 3.66 -5.51 -3.04
CA SER A 61 2.79 -6.61 -2.58
C SER A 61 2.66 -6.71 -1.04
N GLY A 62 2.65 -7.93 -0.51
CA GLY A 62 2.56 -8.22 0.93
C GLY A 62 3.72 -7.66 1.77
N GLY A 63 4.89 -7.46 1.16
CA GLY A 63 6.05 -6.87 1.85
C GLY A 63 5.80 -5.41 2.24
N ALA A 64 5.29 -4.62 1.28
CA ALA A 64 4.83 -3.25 1.53
C ALA A 64 3.61 -3.21 2.44
N LEU A 65 2.61 -4.07 2.17
CA LEU A 65 1.37 -4.10 2.94
C LEU A 65 1.60 -4.45 4.41
N GLY A 66 2.60 -5.27 4.73
CA GLY A 66 2.98 -5.64 6.09
C GLY A 66 3.25 -4.46 7.02
N ILE A 67 3.60 -3.28 6.49
CA ILE A 67 3.72 -2.02 7.27
C ILE A 67 2.88 -0.87 6.69
N GLY A 68 2.04 -1.14 5.69
CA GLY A 68 1.15 -0.17 5.02
C GLY A 68 -0.23 -0.02 5.65
N VAL A 69 -0.49 -0.73 6.75
CA VAL A 69 -1.77 -0.66 7.47
C VAL A 69 -1.73 0.46 8.51
N GLY A 70 -2.12 1.67 8.09
CA GLY A 70 -2.19 2.84 8.98
C GLY A 70 -3.53 3.56 8.97
N ASP A 71 -3.66 4.60 9.80
CA ASP A 71 -4.79 5.54 9.78
C ASP A 71 -4.81 6.30 8.45
N LYS A 72 -3.64 6.80 8.03
CA LYS A 72 -3.48 7.43 6.72
C LYS A 72 -2.37 6.80 5.89
N LEU A 73 -2.60 6.74 4.58
CA LEU A 73 -1.65 6.23 3.60
C LEU A 73 -1.44 7.28 2.51
N TYR A 74 -0.19 7.65 2.27
CA TYR A 74 0.23 8.62 1.28
C TYR A 74 1.16 7.95 0.27
N MET A 75 1.21 8.49 -0.94
CA MET A 75 2.19 8.08 -1.94
C MET A 75 2.89 9.30 -2.50
N LEU A 76 4.19 9.19 -2.77
CA LEU A 76 4.85 10.14 -3.66
C LEU A 76 4.29 10.00 -5.08
N GLU A 77 4.38 11.05 -5.88
CA GLU A 77 3.74 11.13 -7.20
C GLU A 77 4.23 10.04 -8.18
N ASN A 78 5.52 9.69 -8.14
CA ASN A 78 6.17 8.71 -9.00
C ASN A 78 6.31 7.34 -8.32
N ALA A 79 5.87 7.22 -7.06
CA ALA A 79 5.83 5.94 -6.36
C ALA A 79 4.78 5.00 -6.97
N VAL A 80 5.04 3.70 -6.84
CA VAL A 80 4.14 2.65 -7.34
C VAL A 80 3.68 1.74 -6.22
N TYR A 81 2.47 1.21 -6.28
CA TYR A 81 1.99 0.22 -5.31
C TYR A 81 1.14 -0.83 -6.02
N SER A 82 1.56 -2.10 -5.93
CA SER A 82 0.96 -3.19 -6.68
C SER A 82 0.96 -4.51 -5.92
N VAL A 83 0.05 -5.41 -6.32
CA VAL A 83 -0.06 -6.77 -5.75
C VAL A 83 1.00 -7.74 -6.27
N ILE A 84 1.56 -7.47 -7.45
CA ILE A 84 2.59 -8.26 -8.14
C ILE A 84 3.44 -7.31 -8.98
N THR A 85 4.67 -7.67 -9.33
CA THR A 85 5.46 -6.87 -10.27
C THR A 85 4.86 -6.91 -11.67
N PRO A 86 5.05 -5.87 -12.50
CA PRO A 86 4.61 -5.88 -13.90
C PRO A 86 5.18 -7.05 -14.71
N GLU A 87 6.43 -7.43 -14.47
CA GLU A 87 7.08 -8.57 -15.10
C GLU A 87 6.41 -9.89 -14.71
N GLY A 88 6.04 -10.04 -13.43
CA GLY A 88 5.31 -11.20 -12.92
C GLY A 88 3.92 -11.30 -13.53
N PHE A 89 3.19 -10.18 -13.60
CA PHE A 89 1.89 -10.12 -14.26
C PHE A 89 1.99 -10.50 -15.73
N ALA A 90 2.94 -9.93 -16.47
CA ALA A 90 3.14 -10.18 -17.90
C ALA A 90 3.51 -11.65 -18.17
N SER A 91 4.40 -12.23 -17.36
CA SER A 91 4.77 -13.64 -17.48
C SER A 91 3.60 -14.60 -17.20
N ILE A 92 2.76 -14.29 -16.22
CA ILE A 92 1.66 -15.18 -15.80
C ILE A 92 0.44 -15.04 -16.72
N LEU A 93 -0.04 -13.81 -16.90
CA LEU A 93 -1.28 -13.55 -17.64
C LEU A 93 -1.01 -13.42 -19.14
N LEU A 94 -0.03 -12.62 -19.55
CA LEU A 94 0.26 -12.40 -20.96
C LEU A 94 1.16 -13.48 -21.59
N ARG A 95 1.74 -14.37 -20.76
CA ARG A 95 2.74 -15.38 -21.16
C ARG A 95 3.93 -14.80 -21.92
N ASP A 96 4.22 -13.52 -21.71
CA ASP A 96 5.26 -12.78 -22.41
C ASP A 96 5.88 -11.74 -21.47
N PRO A 97 7.05 -12.03 -20.87
CA PRO A 97 7.74 -11.11 -19.97
C PRO A 97 8.11 -9.78 -20.62
N SER A 98 8.22 -9.71 -21.96
CA SER A 98 8.55 -8.46 -22.66
C SER A 98 7.40 -7.43 -22.60
N LYS A 99 6.19 -7.87 -22.25
CA LYS A 99 4.99 -7.03 -22.12
C LYS A 99 4.82 -6.39 -20.73
N ALA A 100 5.89 -6.27 -19.95
CA ALA A 100 5.85 -5.64 -18.62
C ALA A 100 5.25 -4.22 -18.64
N LYS A 101 5.49 -3.44 -19.70
CA LYS A 101 4.91 -2.09 -19.84
C LYS A 101 3.38 -2.12 -19.98
N GLU A 102 2.85 -2.99 -20.84
CA GLU A 102 1.42 -3.18 -21.03
C GLU A 102 0.76 -3.67 -19.72
N ALA A 103 1.42 -4.59 -19.03
CA ALA A 103 0.99 -5.06 -17.71
C ALA A 103 0.90 -3.93 -16.69
N ALA A 104 1.93 -3.08 -16.57
CA ALA A 104 1.93 -1.95 -15.65
C ALA A 104 0.76 -0.98 -15.90
N GLU A 105 0.46 -0.68 -17.17
CA GLU A 105 -0.64 0.19 -17.57
C GLU A 105 -2.02 -0.40 -17.22
N ALA A 106 -2.18 -1.72 -17.37
CA ALA A 106 -3.40 -2.45 -17.01
C ALA A 106 -3.60 -2.56 -15.49
N MET A 107 -2.50 -2.65 -14.73
CA MET A 107 -2.52 -2.82 -13.28
C MET A 107 -2.92 -1.57 -12.49
N LYS A 108 -2.88 -0.38 -13.10
CA LYS A 108 -3.29 0.90 -12.47
C LYS A 108 -2.60 1.15 -11.12
N MET A 109 -1.29 0.92 -11.08
CA MET A 109 -0.47 0.94 -9.85
C MET A 109 0.09 2.32 -9.45
N THR A 110 -0.27 3.39 -10.18
CA THR A 110 0.24 4.75 -9.95
C THR A 110 -0.47 5.43 -8.78
N ALA A 111 0.19 6.44 -8.18
CA ALA A 111 -0.40 7.25 -7.11
C ALA A 111 -1.73 7.89 -7.52
N THR A 112 -1.85 8.38 -8.76
CA THR A 112 -3.09 8.94 -9.32
C THR A 112 -4.22 7.93 -9.33
N ASN A 113 -3.98 6.72 -9.87
CA ASN A 113 -5.03 5.70 -9.92
C ASN A 113 -5.46 5.25 -8.51
N LEU A 114 -4.50 5.05 -7.61
CA LEU A 114 -4.82 4.61 -6.25
C LEU A 114 -5.54 5.70 -5.43
N LYS A 115 -5.32 6.97 -5.76
CA LYS A 115 -6.11 8.08 -5.22
C LYS A 115 -7.54 8.05 -5.75
N GLU A 116 -7.73 7.84 -7.05
CA GLU A 116 -9.06 7.71 -7.68
C GLU A 116 -9.85 6.52 -7.12
N PHE A 117 -9.17 5.42 -6.80
CA PHE A 117 -9.76 4.23 -6.16
C PHE A 117 -10.02 4.42 -4.66
N GLY A 118 -9.59 5.54 -4.07
CA GLY A 118 -9.75 5.80 -2.63
C GLY A 118 -8.90 4.90 -1.73
N VAL A 119 -7.84 4.28 -2.28
CA VAL A 119 -6.91 3.43 -1.52
C VAL A 119 -5.95 4.29 -0.69
N ILE A 120 -5.49 5.41 -1.26
CA ILE A 120 -4.60 6.37 -0.59
C ILE A 120 -5.32 7.67 -0.25
N HIS A 121 -4.86 8.33 0.81
CA HIS A 121 -5.42 9.58 1.30
C HIS A 121 -5.01 10.76 0.44
N ASP A 122 -3.75 10.83 0.01
CA ASP A 122 -3.27 11.89 -0.86
C ASP A 122 -1.95 11.56 -1.55
N ILE A 123 -1.63 12.36 -2.56
CA ILE A 123 -0.39 12.30 -3.32
C ILE A 123 0.52 13.43 -2.84
N ILE A 124 1.78 13.13 -2.59
CA ILE A 124 2.81 14.12 -2.28
C ILE A 124 3.61 14.39 -3.57
N PRO A 125 3.59 15.62 -4.10
CA PRO A 125 4.39 15.97 -5.27
C PRO A 125 5.88 15.77 -5.02
N GLU A 126 6.60 15.26 -6.02
CA GLU A 126 8.06 15.11 -5.96
C GLU A 126 8.73 16.28 -6.66
N ARG A 127 9.74 16.83 -5.99
CA ARG A 127 10.56 17.92 -6.50
C ARG A 127 12.02 17.61 -6.21
N SER A 128 12.73 18.46 -5.46
CA SER A 128 14.00 18.07 -4.86
C SER A 128 13.76 17.16 -3.63
N PRO A 129 14.75 16.34 -3.23
CA PRO A 129 14.67 15.55 -2.00
C PRO A 129 14.34 16.41 -0.76
N GLU A 130 14.91 17.60 -0.67
CA GLU A 130 14.70 18.53 0.44
C GLU A 130 13.26 19.06 0.46
N GLU A 131 12.74 19.51 -0.68
CA GLU A 131 11.36 20.00 -0.78
C GLU A 131 10.35 18.87 -0.51
N THR A 132 10.60 17.68 -1.05
CA THR A 132 9.74 16.51 -0.85
C THR A 132 9.71 16.11 0.63
N ALA A 133 10.86 16.10 1.29
CA ALA A 133 10.95 15.81 2.73
C ALA A 133 10.21 16.86 3.58
N LEU A 134 10.24 18.13 3.19
CA LEU A 134 9.46 19.19 3.85
C LEU A 134 7.96 18.95 3.71
N LEU A 135 7.48 18.61 2.51
CA LEU A 135 6.06 18.30 2.28
C LEU A 135 5.58 17.08 3.08
N ILE A 136 6.40 16.02 3.16
CA ILE A 136 6.14 14.86 4.02
C ILE A 136 6.04 15.30 5.48
N LYS A 137 7.01 16.10 5.96
CA LYS A 137 7.03 16.59 7.35
C LYS A 137 5.79 17.42 7.68
N GLU A 138 5.40 18.34 6.81
CA GLU A 138 4.19 19.15 6.97
C GLU A 138 2.93 18.28 7.04
N THR A 139 2.85 17.27 6.16
CA THR A 139 1.76 16.28 6.16
C THR A 139 1.69 15.52 7.48
N ILE A 140 2.84 15.02 7.97
CA ILE A 140 2.93 14.31 9.25
C ILE A 140 2.43 15.21 10.39
N ILE A 141 2.93 16.45 10.48
CA ILE A 141 2.56 17.37 11.57
C ILE A 141 1.06 17.66 11.54
N ARG A 142 0.52 18.02 10.37
CA ARG A 142 -0.91 18.30 10.17
C ARG A 142 -1.78 17.12 10.61
N ASP A 143 -1.41 15.91 10.19
CA ASP A 143 -2.25 14.74 10.45
C ASP A 143 -2.14 14.25 11.88
N LEU A 144 -0.95 14.33 12.48
CA LEU A 144 -0.77 13.98 13.88
C LEU A 144 -1.48 14.96 14.82
N ASP A 145 -1.54 16.26 14.49
CA ASP A 145 -2.32 17.24 15.27
C ASP A 145 -3.80 16.79 15.38
N VAL A 146 -4.38 16.37 14.26
CA VAL A 146 -5.76 15.86 14.22
C VAL A 146 -5.87 14.49 14.90
N LEU A 147 -5.01 13.52 14.59
CA LEU A 147 -5.15 12.15 15.07
C LEU A 147 -4.85 12.01 16.56
N CYS A 148 -3.83 12.71 17.07
CA CYS A 148 -3.49 12.68 18.50
C CYS A 148 -4.58 13.31 19.38
N SER A 149 -5.42 14.19 18.83
CA SER A 149 -6.58 14.75 19.54
C SER A 149 -7.75 13.76 19.69
N LYS A 150 -7.74 12.62 18.99
CA LYS A 150 -8.85 11.66 19.00
C LYS A 150 -8.66 10.62 20.12
N PRO A 151 -9.75 10.19 20.79
CA PRO A 151 -9.72 9.02 21.64
C PRO A 151 -9.20 7.80 20.87
N VAL A 152 -8.40 6.97 21.53
CA VAL A 152 -7.77 5.77 20.95
C VAL A 152 -8.79 4.84 20.29
N ASP A 153 -9.95 4.62 20.92
CA ASP A 153 -11.00 3.76 20.36
C ASP A 153 -11.59 4.34 19.06
N ASN A 154 -11.55 5.66 18.88
CA ASN A 154 -11.95 6.29 17.61
C ASN A 154 -10.90 6.07 16.53
N LEU A 155 -9.60 6.09 16.88
CA LEU A 155 -8.52 5.79 15.94
C LEU A 155 -8.62 4.37 15.40
N VAL A 156 -8.76 3.38 16.30
CA VAL A 156 -8.88 1.97 15.91
C VAL A 156 -10.13 1.74 15.06
N ARG A 157 -11.29 2.31 15.46
CA ARG A 157 -12.53 2.21 14.66
C ARG A 157 -12.40 2.86 13.29
N TYR A 158 -11.76 4.03 13.22
CA TYR A 158 -11.48 4.73 11.97
C TYR A 158 -10.65 3.86 11.03
N ARG A 159 -9.56 3.27 11.53
CA ARG A 159 -8.68 2.39 10.76
C ARG A 159 -9.39 1.14 10.24
N ILE A 160 -10.15 0.45 11.10
CA ILE A 160 -10.91 -0.74 10.71
C ILE A 160 -11.96 -0.39 9.65
N ARG A 161 -12.66 0.74 9.82
CA ARG A 161 -13.64 1.21 8.82
C ARG A 161 -12.98 1.51 7.48
N LYS A 162 -11.80 2.15 7.48
CA LYS A 162 -11.02 2.37 6.25
C LYS A 162 -10.71 1.05 5.57
N ILE A 163 -10.09 0.10 6.28
CA ILE A 163 -9.68 -1.19 5.72
C ILE A 163 -10.88 -1.94 5.13
N ARG A 164 -12.00 -2.00 5.85
CA ARG A 164 -13.22 -2.68 5.39
C ARG A 164 -13.96 -1.96 4.27
N GLY A 165 -13.69 -0.67 4.07
CA GLY A 165 -14.27 0.11 2.99
C GLY A 165 -13.50 0.03 1.68
N ILE A 166 -12.34 -0.64 1.65
CA ILE A 166 -11.55 -0.84 0.43
C ILE A 166 -12.13 -2.04 -0.33
N GLY A 167 -12.39 -1.83 -1.63
CA GLY A 167 -12.90 -2.84 -2.55
C GLY A 167 -14.32 -2.53 -3.02
N GLU A 168 -14.61 -2.91 -4.26
CA GLU A 168 -15.92 -2.75 -4.90
C GLU A 168 -16.34 -4.09 -5.50
N VAL A 169 -17.55 -4.56 -5.18
CA VAL A 169 -18.07 -5.88 -5.61
C VAL A 169 -19.16 -5.74 -6.67
N SER A 170 -19.85 -4.59 -6.71
CA SER A 170 -20.95 -4.34 -7.64
C SER A 170 -21.10 -2.82 -7.92
N GLY A 171 -20.68 -2.36 -9.10
CA GLY A 171 -20.81 -0.96 -9.54
C GLY A 171 -19.73 -0.58 -10.58
N GLY A 172 -20.08 -0.29 -11.83
CA GLY A 172 -20.36 1.08 -12.26
C GLY A 172 -19.14 1.83 -12.85
N LYS A 173 -17.91 1.45 -12.51
CA LYS A 173 -16.69 2.05 -13.11
C LYS A 173 -15.87 0.98 -13.85
N GLU A 174 -15.75 1.18 -15.15
CA GLU A 174 -15.02 0.36 -16.13
C GLU A 174 -13.50 0.27 -15.90
N TRP A 175 -12.97 0.64 -14.73
CA TRP A 175 -11.52 0.73 -14.52
C TRP A 175 -10.82 -0.64 -14.65
N TRP A 176 -11.54 -1.73 -14.37
CA TRP A 176 -11.06 -3.10 -14.57
C TRP A 176 -11.34 -3.65 -15.98
N ASN A 177 -11.96 -2.89 -16.90
CA ASN A 177 -12.15 -3.34 -18.29
C ASN A 177 -10.83 -3.69 -18.98
N PRO A 178 -9.74 -2.92 -18.84
CA PRO A 178 -8.43 -3.33 -19.36
C PRO A 178 -7.96 -4.68 -18.79
N LEU A 179 -8.20 -4.96 -17.51
CA LEU A 179 -7.88 -6.25 -16.90
C LEU A 179 -8.74 -7.39 -17.48
N LEU A 180 -10.03 -7.13 -17.73
CA LEU A 180 -10.93 -8.07 -18.39
C LEU A 180 -10.54 -8.32 -19.85
N GLU A 181 -10.09 -7.29 -20.58
CA GLU A 181 -9.58 -7.43 -21.95
C GLU A 181 -8.31 -8.27 -21.99
N VAL A 182 -7.36 -8.00 -21.10
CA VAL A 182 -6.18 -8.84 -20.91
C VAL A 182 -6.60 -10.28 -20.62
N PHE A 183 -7.54 -10.50 -19.68
CA PHE A 183 -8.03 -11.84 -19.34
C PHE A 183 -8.66 -12.56 -20.54
N LYS A 184 -9.49 -11.89 -21.34
CA LYS A 184 -10.07 -12.45 -22.57
C LYS A 184 -9.01 -12.90 -23.58
N GLN A 185 -7.93 -12.13 -23.73
CA GLN A 185 -6.82 -12.50 -24.61
C GLN A 185 -6.06 -13.75 -24.12
N THR A 186 -6.17 -14.09 -22.83
CA THR A 186 -5.58 -15.33 -22.27
C THR A 186 -6.42 -16.58 -22.53
N GLU A 187 -7.73 -16.46 -22.78
CA GLU A 187 -8.60 -17.61 -23.02
C GLU A 187 -8.30 -18.33 -24.33
N SER A 188 -7.83 -17.62 -25.36
CA SER A 188 -7.39 -18.22 -26.63
C SER A 188 -6.02 -18.91 -26.54
N LEU A 189 -5.33 -18.78 -25.41
CA LEU A 189 -4.02 -19.40 -25.12
C LEU A 189 -4.14 -20.68 -24.28
N ARG A 190 -5.37 -21.15 -24.00
CA ARG A 190 -5.65 -22.48 -23.43
C ARG A 190 -5.85 -23.49 -24.55
#